data_AF-A0AA41YYF4-F1
#
_entry.id   AF-A0AA41YYF4-F1
#
_cell.length_a   1.000
_cell.length_b   1.000
_cell.length_c   1.000
_cell.angle_alpha   90.00
_cell.angle_beta   90.00
_cell.angle_gamma   90.00
#
_symmetry.space_group_name_H-M   'P 1'
#
loop_
_entity.id
_entity.type
_entity.pdbx_description
1 polymer ?
#
loop_
_entity_poly.entity_id
_entity_poly.type
_entity_poly.pdbx_seq_one_letter_code
_entity_poly.pdbx_strand_id
1 'polypeptide(L)' 'MSPESRDLTIESVLADPIILAAMKADRVNPRDLETLLRATARRIEPAPQRKWAAMTAFLPRQICGADRDPCLA' A
#
# COMPACT_ATOMS: atom_id res chain seq x y z
N MET A 1 23.80 -1.81 13.76
CA MET A 1 23.67 -1.55 12.31
C MET A 1 22.26 -1.07 12.05
N SER A 2 22.07 0.21 11.73
CA SER A 2 20.77 0.67 11.23
C SER A 2 20.58 0.05 9.84
N PRO A 3 19.43 -0.54 9.50
CA PRO A 3 19.19 -0.96 8.13
C PRO A 3 19.17 0.33 7.30
N GLU A 4 20.14 0.51 6.42
CA GLU A 4 20.00 1.50 5.36
C GLU A 4 18.73 1.15 4.61
N SER A 5 17.72 2.03 4.69
CA SER A 5 16.49 1.88 3.91
C SER A 5 16.90 1.90 2.45
N ARG A 6 17.11 0.72 1.86
CA ARG A 6 17.24 0.58 0.42
C ARG A 6 15.96 1.13 -0.18
N ASP A 7 16.09 2.17 -0.99
CA ASP A 7 14.96 2.75 -1.70
C ASP A 7 14.25 1.64 -2.48
N LEU A 8 12.96 1.46 -2.19
CA LEU A 8 12.13 0.50 -2.89
C LEU A 8 11.94 0.97 -4.33
N THR A 9 12.42 0.20 -5.29
CA THR A 9 12.24 0.48 -6.71
C THR A 9 11.00 -0.24 -7.23
N ILE A 10 10.41 0.27 -8.32
CA ILE A 10 9.24 -0.36 -8.97
C ILE A 10 9.57 -1.81 -9.33
N GLU A 11 10.79 -2.06 -9.81
CA GLU A 11 11.27 -3.40 -10.19
C GLU A 11 11.33 -4.34 -8.99
N SER A 12 11.79 -3.85 -7.82
CA SER A 12 11.86 -4.66 -6.60
C SER A 12 10.47 -5.08 -6.08
N VAL A 13 9.50 -4.17 -6.19
CA VAL A 13 8.10 -4.39 -5.78
C VAL A 13 7.42 -5.39 -6.71
N LEU A 14 7.62 -5.26 -8.02
CA LEU A 14 7.02 -6.17 -9.01
C LEU A 14 7.68 -7.55 -9.07
N ALA A 15 8.88 -7.70 -8.50
CA ALA A 15 9.55 -8.98 -8.33
C ALA A 15 9.14 -9.71 -7.04
N ASP A 16 8.41 -9.06 -6.14
CA ASP A 16 8.01 -9.64 -4.85
C ASP A 16 6.96 -10.75 -5.04
N PRO A 17 7.18 -11.96 -4.47
CA PRO A 17 6.26 -13.08 -4.64
C PRO A 17 4.85 -12.87 -4.09
N ILE A 18 4.71 -12.12 -3.00
CA ILE A 18 3.41 -11.82 -2.37
C ILE A 18 2.64 -10.86 -3.26
N ILE A 19 3.31 -9.83 -3.77
CA ILE A 19 2.72 -8.86 -4.70
C ILE A 19 2.30 -9.56 -6.00
N LEU A 20 3.15 -10.41 -6.57
CA LEU A 20 2.80 -11.20 -7.75
C LEU A 20 1.59 -12.13 -7.51
N ALA A 21 1.50 -12.74 -6.34
CA ALA A 21 0.35 -13.56 -5.97
C ALA A 21 -0.95 -12.73 -5.89
N ALA A 22 -0.90 -11.55 -5.28
CA ALA A 22 -2.03 -10.63 -5.21
C ALA A 22 -2.46 -10.16 -6.61
N MET A 23 -1.51 -9.74 -7.44
CA MET A 23 -1.78 -9.33 -8.83
C MET A 23 -2.40 -10.45 -9.65
N LYS A 24 -1.93 -11.70 -9.48
CA LYS A 24 -2.52 -12.84 -10.15
C LYS A 24 -3.97 -13.09 -9.71
N ALA A 25 -4.26 -12.98 -8.41
CA ALA A 25 -5.62 -13.10 -7.88
C ALA A 25 -6.55 -12.06 -8.51
N ASP A 26 -6.05 -10.83 -8.69
CA ASP A 26 -6.80 -9.71 -9.26
C ASP A 26 -6.71 -9.61 -10.80
N ARG A 27 -6.06 -10.59 -11.46
CA ARG A 27 -5.80 -10.61 -12.92
C ARG A 27 -5.09 -9.37 -13.45
N VAL A 28 -4.23 -8.76 -12.63
CA VAL A 28 -3.41 -7.61 -13.00
C VAL A 28 -2.16 -8.10 -13.75
N ASN A 29 -1.90 -7.53 -14.92
CA ASN A 29 -0.68 -7.76 -15.68
C ASN A 29 0.47 -6.89 -15.11
N PRO A 30 1.61 -7.49 -14.72
CA PRO A 30 2.75 -6.74 -14.19
C PRO A 30 3.32 -5.68 -15.13
N ARG A 31 3.33 -5.92 -16.44
CA ARG A 31 3.87 -4.96 -17.41
C ARG A 31 3.00 -3.73 -17.57
N ASP A 32 1.69 -3.91 -17.49
CA ASP A 32 0.73 -2.82 -17.59
C ASP A 32 0.79 -1.96 -16.33
N LEU A 33 0.89 -2.60 -15.16
CA LEU A 33 1.09 -1.90 -13.88
C LEU A 33 2.42 -1.14 -13.84
N GLU A 34 3.52 -1.76 -14.28
CA GLU A 34 4.84 -1.12 -14.37
C GLU A 34 4.77 0.15 -15.24
N THR A 35 4.16 0.03 -16.42
CA THR A 35 3.99 1.14 -17.36
C THR A 35 3.19 2.28 -16.74
N LEU A 36 2.08 1.96 -16.08
CA LEU A 36 1.23 2.93 -15.38
C LEU A 36 2.00 3.65 -14.27
N LEU A 37 2.73 2.91 -13.43
CA LEU A 37 3.52 3.48 -12.33
C LEU A 37 4.62 4.42 -12.86
N ARG A 38 5.34 4.03 -13.91
CA ARG A 38 6.36 4.88 -14.54
C ARG A 38 5.76 6.12 -15.20
N ALA A 39 4.62 6.01 -15.86
CA ALA A 39 3.92 7.16 -16.43
C ALA A 39 3.43 8.12 -15.33
N THR A 40 2.96 7.58 -14.22
CA THR A 40 2.49 8.35 -13.06
C THR A 40 3.65 9.05 -12.36
N ALA A 41 4.77 8.35 -12.12
CA ALA A 41 5.97 8.93 -11.53
C ALA A 41 6.53 10.13 -12.32
N ARG A 42 6.40 10.11 -13.65
CA ARG A 42 6.77 11.25 -14.51
C ARG A 42 5.85 12.47 -14.37
N ARG A 43 4.61 12.25 -13.95
CA ARG A 43 3.59 13.31 -13.78
C ARG A 43 3.55 13.86 -12.37
N ILE A 44 4.04 13.10 -11.40
CA ILE A 44 4.17 13.54 -10.01
C ILE A 44 5.49 14.31 -9.92
N GLU A 45 5.40 15.63 -9.82
CA GLU A 45 6.53 16.46 -9.43
C GLU A 45 7.04 15.97 -8.06
N PRO A 46 8.36 15.78 -7.86
CA PRO A 46 8.87 15.21 -6.62
C PRO A 46 8.50 16.14 -5.46
N ALA A 47 7.44 15.77 -4.73
CA ALA A 47 7.09 16.47 -3.51
C ALA A 47 8.29 16.34 -2.56
N PRO A 48 8.70 17.41 -1.87
CA PRO A 48 9.72 17.31 -0.83
C PRO A 48 9.27 16.20 0.13
N GLN A 49 10.13 15.21 0.39
CA GLN A 49 9.85 14.01 1.17
C GLN A 49 9.18 14.36 2.51
N ARG A 50 7.86 14.52 2.51
CA ARG A 50 7.07 14.70 3.73
C ARG A 50 6.93 13.30 4.29
N LYS A 51 7.58 13.07 5.43
CA LYS A 51 7.46 11.86 6.23
C LYS A 51 5.98 11.46 6.30
N TRP A 52 5.62 10.33 5.67
CA TRP A 52 4.25 9.81 5.57
C TRP A 52 3.65 9.35 6.92
N ALA A 53 4.29 9.70 8.04
CA ALA A 53 3.87 9.36 9.39
C ALA A 53 2.47 9.90 9.78
N ALA A 54 1.87 10.78 8.96
CA ALA A 54 0.55 11.34 9.21
C ALA A 54 -0.59 10.62 8.46
N MET A 55 -0.30 9.71 7.52
CA MET A 55 -1.35 9.12 6.66
C MET A 55 -2.08 7.91 7.27
N THR A 56 -1.66 7.41 8.43
CA THR A 56 -2.41 6.41 9.20
C THR A 56 -3.54 7.01 10.05
N ALA A 57 -3.70 8.34 10.06
CA ALA A 57 -4.77 9.00 10.80
C ALA A 57 -6.13 9.01 10.07
N PHE A 58 -6.23 8.46 8.85
CA PHE A 58 -7.44 8.49 8.02
C PHE A 58 -8.01 7.09 7.71
N LEU A 59 -7.95 6.17 8.68
CA LEU A 59 -8.88 5.03 8.69
C LEU A 59 -10.11 5.43 9.53
N PRO A 60 -11.33 5.45 8.97
CA PRO A 60 -12.52 5.66 9.76
C PRO A 60 -12.65 4.54 10.79
N ARG A 61 -12.63 4.95 12.05
CA ARG A 61 -13.01 4.18 13.22
C ARG A 61 -14.46 3.70 13.07
N GLN A 62 -14.69 2.50 12.52
CA GLN A 62 -15.79 1.58 12.88
C GLN A 62 -15.92 0.40 11.91
N ILE A 63 -15.35 -0.75 12.30
CA ILE A 63 -15.99 -2.06 12.08
C ILE A 63 -15.81 -2.85 13.38
N CYS A 64 -16.70 -2.60 14.35
CA CYS A 64 -16.99 -3.56 15.41
C CYS A 64 -18.46 -3.91 15.23
N GLY A 65 -18.69 -5.07 14.63
CA GLY A 65 -20.03 -5.61 14.39
C GLY A 65 -20.76 -5.86 15.69
N ALA A 66 -22.06 -5.60 15.67
CA ALA A 66 -23.01 -5.98 16.68
C ALA A 66 -23.10 -7.51 16.79
N ASP A 67 -22.95 -8.06 18.00
CA ASP A 67 -23.74 -9.21 18.42
C ASP A 67 -23.81 -9.29 19.97
N ARG A 68 -25.05 -9.14 20.48
CA ARG A 68 -25.63 -9.52 21.79
C ARG A 68 -25.33 -8.71 23.07
N ASP A 69 -26.32 -7.86 23.38
CA ASP A 69 -26.90 -7.55 24.71
C ASP A 69 -27.26 -8.80 25.57
N PRO A 70 -27.62 -8.70 26.88
CA PRO A 70 -28.00 -7.50 27.65
C PRO A 70 -27.41 -7.35 29.07
N CYS A 71 -27.67 -6.18 29.66
CA CYS A 71 -27.58 -5.84 31.09
C CYS A 71 -28.21 -6.88 32.03
N LEU A 72 -27.54 -7.18 33.16
CA LEU A 72 -28.04 -7.69 34.47
C LEU A 72 -26.76 -8.10 35.26
N ALA A 73 -26.47 -7.73 36.50
CA ALA A 73 -27.18 -7.05 37.59
C ALA A 73 -26.13 -6.39 38.52
#